data_AF-A0A533UK20-F1
#
_entry.id   AF-A0A533UK20-F1
#
_cell.length_a   1.000
_cell.length_b   1.000
_cell.length_c   1.000
_cell.angle_alpha   90.00
_cell.angle_beta   90.00
_cell.angle_gamma   90.00
#
_symmetry.space_group_name_H-M   'P 1'
#
loop_
_entity.id
_entity.type
_entity.pdbx_description
1 polymer ?
#
loop_
_entity_poly.entity_id
_entity_poly.type
_entity_poly.pdbx_seq_one_letter_code
_entity_poly.pdbx_strand_id
1 'polypeptide(L)'
;MNKNQILAFTLLGLFFIAPYLKSIQADNTNNVEILNPQVQPATIKVGDTFAINATLVNNSTNTINVHNGCGGPFSVIFDNHATVDVKKVCNWMAVQIILKPGENITATSLASNLAYRATAHGAANATVTFSYIIGNQTDPNLSFDNNATSISKSFLFTISNETAQTSSMTISPLKQFKSGFAAKDVKCEHDLQLVIKAEDGSPACIKPNDATMLVQRGWATPF
;
A
#
# COMPACT_ATOMS: atom_id res chain seq x y z
N MET A 1 -57.61 56.19 -22.71
CA MET A 1 -56.25 56.12 -23.28
C MET A 1 -55.33 55.47 -22.25
N ASN A 2 -54.78 54.28 -22.57
CA ASN A 2 -53.63 53.58 -21.93
C ASN A 2 -53.72 53.19 -20.43
N LYS A 3 -53.15 52.10 -19.93
CA LYS A 3 -52.64 50.81 -20.45
C LYS A 3 -52.25 50.02 -19.17
N ASN A 4 -52.84 48.85 -18.97
CA ASN A 4 -52.19 47.56 -18.68
C ASN A 4 -51.10 47.34 -17.60
N GLN A 5 -51.25 46.16 -16.95
CA GLN A 5 -50.28 45.20 -16.37
C GLN A 5 -50.15 45.18 -14.83
N ILE A 6 -50.80 44.23 -14.14
CA ILE A 6 -50.39 42.82 -13.87
C ILE A 6 -49.04 42.76 -13.15
N LEU A 7 -49.06 42.75 -11.81
CA LEU A 7 -47.93 42.32 -10.97
C LEU A 7 -47.93 40.79 -10.85
N ALA A 8 -46.94 40.15 -11.46
CA ALA A 8 -46.62 38.74 -11.25
C ALA A 8 -45.60 38.62 -10.10
N PHE A 9 -45.95 37.84 -9.08
CA PHE A 9 -45.06 37.45 -7.99
C PHE A 9 -44.10 36.36 -8.48
N THR A 10 -42.82 36.69 -8.64
CA THR A 10 -41.74 35.72 -8.86
C THR A 10 -41.13 35.31 -7.53
N LEU A 11 -41.41 34.07 -7.08
CA LEU A 11 -40.66 33.39 -6.03
C LEU A 11 -39.24 33.08 -6.57
N LEU A 12 -38.22 33.76 -6.05
CA LEU A 12 -36.82 33.32 -6.23
C LEU A 12 -36.55 32.17 -5.25
N GLY A 13 -36.47 30.94 -5.78
CA GLY A 13 -35.93 29.79 -5.08
C GLY A 13 -34.41 29.91 -4.92
N LEU A 14 -33.94 29.97 -3.68
CA LEU A 14 -32.53 29.86 -3.32
C LEU A 14 -32.06 28.42 -3.56
N PHE A 15 -31.37 28.19 -4.68
CA PHE A 15 -30.55 27.00 -4.88
C PHE A 15 -29.31 27.11 -3.98
N PHE A 16 -29.30 26.33 -2.90
CA PHE A 16 -28.08 26.04 -2.15
C PHE A 16 -27.15 25.18 -3.02
N ILE A 17 -26.23 25.83 -3.73
CA ILE A 17 -25.06 25.17 -4.31
C ILE A 17 -24.18 24.77 -3.13
N ALA A 18 -24.23 23.51 -2.73
CA ALA A 18 -23.25 22.94 -1.83
C ALA A 18 -21.87 23.12 -2.48
N PRO A 19 -20.89 23.77 -1.84
CA PRO A 19 -19.55 23.76 -2.36
C PRO A 19 -19.08 22.31 -2.31
N TYR A 20 -18.84 21.72 -3.49
CA TYR A 20 -18.03 20.54 -3.60
C TYR A 20 -16.73 20.83 -2.85
N LEU A 21 -16.52 20.15 -1.73
CA LEU A 21 -15.24 20.10 -1.03
C LEU A 21 -14.25 19.47 -2.01
N LYS A 22 -13.53 20.32 -2.74
CA LYS A 22 -12.33 19.94 -3.44
C LYS A 22 -11.40 19.39 -2.35
N SER A 23 -11.06 18.10 -2.45
CA SER A 23 -10.03 17.48 -1.62
C SER A 23 -8.84 18.44 -1.59
N ILE A 24 -8.41 18.83 -0.38
CA ILE A 24 -7.16 19.56 -0.18
C ILE A 24 -6.04 18.56 -0.45
N GLN A 25 -5.77 18.34 -1.73
CA GLN A 25 -4.53 17.73 -2.17
C GLN A 25 -3.53 18.88 -2.23
N ALA A 26 -2.49 18.81 -1.40
CA ALA A 26 -1.42 19.79 -1.39
C ALA A 26 -0.93 20.03 -2.83
N ASP A 27 -0.98 21.29 -3.25
CA ASP A 27 -0.67 21.74 -4.60
C ASP A 27 0.85 21.56 -4.87
N ASN A 28 1.21 20.70 -5.82
CA ASN A 28 2.59 20.36 -6.20
C ASN A 28 3.26 21.50 -6.99
N THR A 29 3.44 22.66 -6.37
CA THR A 29 3.97 23.86 -7.02
C THR A 29 5.41 23.75 -7.54
N ASN A 30 6.14 22.66 -7.24
CA ASN A 30 7.54 22.47 -7.63
C ASN A 30 7.80 21.27 -8.58
N ASN A 31 6.77 20.60 -9.14
CA ASN A 31 6.94 19.40 -9.98
C ASN A 31 7.81 18.29 -9.35
N VAL A 32 7.87 18.22 -8.02
CA VAL A 32 8.46 17.09 -7.29
C VAL A 32 7.29 16.20 -6.87
N GLU A 33 7.44 14.87 -7.00
CA GLU A 33 6.34 13.94 -6.75
C GLU A 33 6.79 12.70 -6.00
N ILE A 34 5.90 12.15 -5.18
CA ILE A 34 6.06 10.83 -4.58
C ILE A 34 5.25 9.82 -5.39
N LEU A 35 5.89 8.75 -5.84
CA LEU A 35 5.28 7.65 -6.60
C LEU A 35 5.35 6.33 -5.84
N ASN A 36 4.34 5.50 -6.09
CA ASN A 36 4.26 4.10 -5.66
C ASN A 36 4.62 3.83 -4.18
N PRO A 37 4.10 4.60 -3.20
CA PRO A 37 4.27 4.24 -1.81
C PRO A 37 3.58 2.90 -1.56
N GLN A 38 4.31 1.93 -1.02
CA GLN A 38 3.82 0.58 -0.80
C GLN A 38 4.50 -0.06 0.41
N VAL A 39 3.78 -0.98 1.05
CA VAL A 39 4.31 -1.75 2.17
C VAL A 39 5.06 -3.00 1.70
N GLN A 40 6.02 -3.44 2.51
CA GLN A 40 6.75 -4.69 2.35
C GLN A 40 6.85 -5.41 3.70
N PRO A 41 6.36 -6.66 3.83
CA PRO A 41 5.67 -7.45 2.81
C PRO A 41 4.29 -6.88 2.42
N ALA A 42 3.75 -7.31 1.29
CA ALA A 42 2.43 -6.87 0.78
C ALA A 42 1.25 -7.37 1.64
N THR A 43 1.49 -8.39 2.47
CA THR A 43 0.50 -8.93 3.40
C THR A 43 1.02 -8.73 4.83
N ILE A 44 0.29 -7.95 5.61
CA ILE A 44 0.64 -7.58 6.98
C ILE A 44 -0.46 -8.06 7.92
N LYS A 45 -0.09 -8.64 9.05
CA LYS A 45 -0.99 -8.98 10.15
C LYS A 45 -0.75 -8.07 11.34
N VAL A 46 -1.75 -7.96 12.22
CA VAL A 46 -1.55 -7.34 13.54
C VAL A 46 -0.36 -8.00 14.24
N GLY A 47 0.52 -7.18 14.82
CA GLY A 47 1.77 -7.62 15.45
C GLY A 47 2.98 -7.64 14.52
N ASP A 48 2.78 -7.78 13.21
CA ASP A 48 3.88 -7.81 12.23
C ASP A 48 4.63 -6.49 12.20
N THR A 49 5.95 -6.59 11.98
CA THR A 49 6.76 -5.46 11.56
C THR A 49 6.82 -5.42 10.03
N PHE A 50 6.70 -4.23 9.47
CA PHE A 50 6.75 -4.02 8.02
C PHE A 50 7.61 -2.81 7.67
N ALA A 51 7.93 -2.71 6.39
CA ALA A 51 8.65 -1.59 5.80
C ALA A 51 7.77 -0.87 4.78
N ILE A 52 8.16 0.35 4.43
CA ILE A 52 7.56 1.13 3.36
C ILE A 52 8.63 1.45 2.33
N ASN A 53 8.27 1.30 1.07
CA ASN A 53 9.06 1.74 -0.08
C ASN A 53 8.32 2.88 -0.76
N ALA A 54 9.03 3.96 -1.11
CA ALA A 54 8.46 5.09 -1.84
C ALA A 54 9.49 5.69 -2.79
N THR A 55 9.04 6.14 -3.95
CA THR A 55 9.90 6.77 -4.97
C THR A 55 9.69 8.28 -4.97
N LEU A 56 10.75 9.06 -4.75
CA LEU A 56 10.73 10.51 -4.94
C LEU A 56 11.27 10.83 -6.32
N VAL A 57 10.52 11.59 -7.11
CA VAL A 57 10.86 11.99 -8.48
C VAL A 57 11.00 13.51 -8.56
N ASN A 58 12.11 13.99 -9.11
CA ASN A 58 12.33 15.40 -9.37
C ASN A 58 11.99 15.73 -10.84
N ASN A 59 10.74 16.12 -11.14
CA ASN A 59 10.37 16.65 -12.46
C ASN A 59 10.50 18.19 -12.52
N SER A 60 11.13 18.81 -11.52
CA SER A 60 11.41 20.24 -11.52
C SER A 60 12.59 20.57 -12.43
N THR A 61 12.79 21.86 -12.71
CA THR A 61 13.96 22.36 -13.44
C THR A 61 15.19 22.54 -12.56
N ASN A 62 15.06 22.43 -11.24
CA ASN A 62 16.14 22.65 -10.29
C ASN A 62 16.67 21.31 -9.75
N THR A 63 17.93 21.29 -9.36
CA THR A 63 18.47 20.18 -8.55
C THR A 63 17.90 20.27 -7.14
N ILE A 64 17.55 19.13 -6.53
CA ILE A 64 17.11 19.06 -5.14
C ILE A 64 18.07 18.21 -4.30
N ASN A 65 18.24 18.59 -3.04
CA ASN A 65 18.97 17.79 -2.06
C ASN A 65 17.96 17.31 -1.00
N VAL A 66 17.80 15.99 -0.91
CA VAL A 66 16.81 15.32 -0.07
C VAL A 66 17.41 15.13 1.32
N HIS A 67 16.65 15.51 2.34
CA HIS A 67 17.01 15.27 3.72
C HIS A 67 17.25 13.79 3.94
N ASN A 68 18.34 13.44 4.60
CA ASN A 68 18.69 12.06 4.87
C ASN A 68 19.44 11.96 6.20
N GLY A 69 18.85 11.22 7.14
CA GLY A 69 19.41 11.02 8.47
C GLY A 69 19.15 9.62 8.99
N CYS A 70 19.23 9.43 10.31
CA CYS A 70 18.96 8.13 10.93
C CYS A 70 17.58 7.55 10.57
N GLY A 71 16.57 8.42 10.47
CA GLY A 71 15.21 8.06 10.07
C GLY A 71 15.06 7.67 8.59
N GLY A 72 16.15 7.75 7.81
CA GLY A 72 16.13 7.61 6.36
C GLY A 72 15.72 8.91 5.67
N PRO A 73 15.41 8.84 4.36
CA PRO A 73 15.14 10.02 3.54
C PRO A 73 13.68 10.51 3.59
N PHE A 74 12.80 9.79 4.29
CA PHE A 74 11.42 10.17 4.50
C PHE A 74 10.93 9.77 5.89
N SER A 75 9.90 10.44 6.35
CA SER A 75 9.15 10.07 7.55
C SER A 75 7.78 9.50 7.17
N VAL A 76 7.18 8.74 8.09
CA VAL A 76 5.84 8.20 7.91
C VAL A 76 5.00 8.47 9.15
N ILE A 77 3.79 8.95 8.92
CA ILE A 77 2.74 9.06 9.94
C ILE A 77 1.66 8.05 9.59
N PHE A 78 1.21 7.31 10.60
CA PHE A 78 0.08 6.39 10.49
C PHE A 78 -1.14 6.97 11.21
N ASP A 79 -2.30 6.46 10.84
CA ASP A 79 -3.48 6.54 11.69
C ASP A 79 -3.33 5.61 12.92
N ASN A 80 -4.43 5.21 13.55
CA ASN A 80 -4.41 4.36 14.74
C ASN A 80 -4.11 2.87 14.47
N HIS A 81 -3.78 2.48 13.22
CA HIS A 81 -3.54 1.08 12.85
C HIS A 81 -2.08 0.63 12.92
N ALA A 82 -1.12 1.55 13.03
CA ALA A 82 0.29 1.20 13.13
C ALA A 82 1.08 2.21 13.98
N THR A 83 2.20 1.75 14.54
CA THR A 83 3.12 2.56 15.33
C THR A 83 4.53 2.59 14.73
N VAL A 84 5.28 3.62 15.08
CA VAL A 84 6.70 3.78 14.71
C VAL A 84 7.56 3.52 15.94
N ASP A 85 8.36 2.45 15.90
CA ASP A 85 9.32 2.08 16.94
C ASP A 85 10.73 2.53 16.54
N VAL A 86 11.49 3.11 17.47
CA VAL A 86 12.89 3.50 17.22
C VAL A 86 13.83 2.34 17.54
N LYS A 87 14.57 1.87 16.54
CA LYS A 87 15.71 0.96 16.70
C LYS A 87 16.88 1.76 17.28
N LYS A 88 17.48 1.28 18.37
CA LYS A 88 18.59 1.97 19.07
C LYS A 88 19.87 2.14 18.25
N VAL A 89 19.97 1.53 17.08
CA VAL A 89 21.17 1.56 16.25
C VAL A 89 21.00 2.62 15.16
N CYS A 90 21.78 3.70 15.27
CA CYS A 90 22.05 4.60 14.15
C CYS A 90 23.56 4.87 14.08
N ASN A 91 24.24 4.21 13.15
CA ASN A 91 25.64 4.49 12.80
C ASN A 91 25.67 5.19 11.43
N TRP A 92 24.90 6.28 11.30
CA TRP A 92 24.71 6.95 10.01
C TRP A 92 25.93 7.77 9.63
N MET A 93 26.51 7.48 8.46
CA MET A 93 27.45 8.37 7.77
C MET A 93 26.63 9.30 6.89
N ALA A 94 26.83 10.61 7.01
CA ALA A 94 26.06 11.62 6.27
C ALA A 94 26.23 11.48 4.75
N VAL A 95 25.32 10.78 4.08
CA VAL A 95 25.24 10.72 2.61
C VAL A 95 24.18 11.70 2.14
N GLN A 96 24.61 12.70 1.36
CA GLN A 96 23.71 13.62 0.68
C GLN A 96 23.01 12.90 -0.48
N ILE A 97 21.69 13.01 -0.57
CA ILE A 97 20.92 12.51 -1.72
C ILE A 97 20.61 13.71 -2.61
N ILE A 98 21.28 13.80 -3.75
CA ILE A 98 21.09 14.89 -4.71
C ILE A 98 20.38 14.32 -5.94
N LEU A 99 19.25 14.94 -6.33
CA LEU A 99 18.48 14.56 -7.52
C LEU A 99 18.46 15.73 -8.50
N LYS A 100 19.06 15.55 -9.67
CA LYS A 100 18.96 16.48 -10.80
C LYS A 100 17.57 16.42 -11.44
N PRO A 101 17.21 17.40 -12.28
CA PRO A 101 16.01 17.33 -13.10
C PRO A 101 15.90 16.00 -13.86
N GLY A 102 14.77 15.30 -13.70
CA GLY A 102 14.49 14.00 -14.29
C GLY A 102 15.00 12.79 -13.50
N GLU A 103 15.76 12.99 -12.41
CA GLU A 103 16.23 11.90 -11.56
C GLU A 103 15.19 11.50 -10.50
N ASN A 104 15.34 10.28 -9.99
CA ASN A 104 14.51 9.76 -8.91
C ASN A 104 15.33 8.91 -7.93
N ILE A 105 14.77 8.69 -6.75
CA ILE A 105 15.26 7.74 -5.77
C ILE A 105 14.10 6.90 -5.27
N THR A 106 14.31 5.58 -5.19
CA THR A 106 13.44 4.69 -4.43
C THR A 106 14.07 4.42 -3.08
N ALA A 107 13.41 4.87 -2.03
CA ALA A 107 13.87 4.70 -0.66
C ALA A 107 13.04 3.64 0.06
N THR A 108 13.67 2.95 1.01
CA THR A 108 13.02 1.97 1.89
C THR A 108 13.24 2.34 3.35
N SER A 109 12.23 2.14 4.19
CA SER A 109 12.37 2.32 5.64
C SER A 109 13.19 1.21 6.31
N LEU A 110 13.56 0.12 5.60
CA LEU A 110 14.46 -0.89 6.17
C LEU A 110 15.86 -0.33 6.46
N ALA A 111 16.29 0.65 5.69
CA ALA A 111 17.59 1.31 5.85
C ALA A 111 17.59 2.35 6.97
N SER A 112 16.45 2.61 7.61
CA SER A 112 16.35 3.56 8.72
C SER A 112 16.43 2.87 10.09
N ASN A 113 16.67 3.70 11.11
CA ASN A 113 16.54 3.31 12.50
C ASN A 113 15.08 3.22 12.97
N LEU A 114 14.10 3.24 12.07
CA LEU A 114 12.68 3.11 12.41
C LEU A 114 12.19 1.70 12.07
N ALA A 115 11.25 1.19 12.86
CA ALA A 115 10.48 -0.01 12.56
C ALA A 115 9.00 0.35 12.59
N TYR A 116 8.22 -0.12 11.61
CA TYR A 116 6.78 0.08 11.62
C TYR A 116 6.10 -1.20 12.07
N ARG A 117 5.16 -1.09 13.00
CA ARG A 117 4.46 -2.23 13.59
C ARG A 117 2.96 -2.06 13.44
N ALA A 118 2.30 -3.11 12.99
CA ALA A 118 0.85 -3.16 12.89
C ALA A 118 0.22 -3.36 14.28
N THR A 119 -0.71 -2.49 14.67
CA THR A 119 -1.38 -2.53 15.99
C THR A 119 -2.87 -2.79 15.90
N ALA A 120 -3.53 -2.48 14.78
CA ALA A 120 -4.94 -2.80 14.56
C ALA A 120 -5.17 -3.31 13.12
N HIS A 121 -6.15 -4.20 12.98
CA HIS A 121 -6.59 -4.70 11.67
C HIS A 121 -7.50 -3.69 10.99
N GLY A 122 -7.60 -3.75 9.67
CA GLY A 122 -8.44 -2.84 8.87
C GLY A 122 -7.65 -2.12 7.78
N ALA A 123 -8.30 -1.13 7.16
CA ALA A 123 -7.67 -0.25 6.20
C ALA A 123 -6.86 0.82 6.95
N ALA A 124 -5.54 0.70 6.89
CA ALA A 124 -4.59 1.63 7.49
C ALA A 124 -4.21 2.71 6.49
N ASN A 125 -4.22 3.96 6.94
CA ASN A 125 -3.73 5.11 6.19
C ASN A 125 -2.31 5.47 6.65
N ALA A 126 -1.41 5.62 5.69
CA ALA A 126 -0.04 6.08 5.93
C ALA A 126 0.26 7.30 5.06
N THR A 127 0.88 8.32 5.65
CA THR A 127 1.37 9.52 4.96
C THR A 127 2.88 9.50 4.95
N VAL A 128 3.47 9.37 3.76
CA VAL A 128 4.91 9.46 3.54
C VAL A 128 5.26 10.92 3.28
N THR A 129 6.27 11.45 3.99
CA THR A 129 6.74 12.82 3.83
C THR A 129 8.24 12.85 3.54
N PHE A 130 8.60 13.40 2.39
CA PHE A 130 9.98 13.74 2.03
C PHE A 130 10.23 15.22 2.30
N SER A 131 11.41 15.54 2.83
CA SER A 131 11.89 16.91 2.98
C SER A 131 13.10 17.13 2.09
N TYR A 132 13.15 18.23 1.37
CA TYR A 132 14.24 18.54 0.44
C TYR A 132 14.47 20.04 0.36
N ILE A 133 15.65 20.43 -0.12
CA ILE A 133 16.02 21.83 -0.40
C ILE A 133 16.32 21.97 -1.90
N ILE A 134 16.06 23.14 -2.46
CA ILE A 134 16.31 23.43 -3.87
C ILE A 134 17.73 24.00 -4.01
N GLY A 135 18.55 23.37 -4.84
CA GLY A 135 19.99 23.62 -5.01
C GLY A 135 20.36 24.95 -5.68
N ASN A 136 19.43 25.89 -5.86
CA ASN A 136 19.75 27.27 -6.24
C ASN A 136 20.19 28.14 -5.03
N GLN A 137 20.27 27.55 -3.83
CA GLN A 137 20.79 28.25 -2.67
C GLN A 137 22.31 28.23 -2.66
N THR A 138 22.87 29.41 -2.82
CA THR A 138 24.30 29.74 -2.93
C THR A 138 25.06 29.58 -1.61
N ASP A 139 24.56 28.75 -0.68
CA ASP A 139 25.14 28.56 0.63
C ASP A 139 25.84 27.19 0.73
N PRO A 140 27.18 27.14 0.88
CA PRO A 140 27.89 25.90 1.15
C PRO A 140 27.52 25.27 2.51
N ASN A 141 26.78 25.99 3.38
CA ASN A 141 26.20 25.47 4.61
C ASN A 141 24.68 25.25 4.46
N LEU A 142 24.30 24.22 3.71
CA LEU A 142 22.90 23.81 3.56
C LEU A 142 22.32 23.28 4.89
N SER A 143 21.79 24.18 5.73
CA SER A 143 20.96 23.81 6.89
C SER A 143 19.54 23.46 6.42
N PHE A 144 19.04 22.31 6.87
CA PHE A 144 17.65 21.89 6.64
C PHE A 144 16.65 22.63 7.54
N ASP A 145 17.11 23.40 8.53
CA ASP A 145 16.27 23.84 9.65
C ASP A 145 15.31 24.98 9.28
N ASN A 146 15.57 25.74 8.21
CA ASN A 146 14.74 26.91 7.83
C ASN A 146 14.36 27.00 6.34
N ASN A 147 14.83 26.08 5.49
CA ASN A 147 14.64 26.15 4.04
C ASN A 147 14.11 24.86 3.40
N ALA A 148 13.83 23.84 4.21
CA ALA A 148 13.32 22.59 3.71
C ALA A 148 11.87 22.75 3.20
N THR A 149 11.67 22.34 1.95
CA THR A 149 10.35 22.08 1.39
C THR A 149 9.96 20.64 1.69
N SER A 150 8.73 20.40 2.13
CA SER A 150 8.19 19.06 2.33
C SER A 150 7.13 18.72 1.29
N ILE A 151 7.14 17.48 0.82
CA ILE A 151 6.04 16.90 0.04
C ILE A 151 5.53 15.65 0.74
N SER A 152 4.22 15.48 0.75
CA SER A 152 3.55 14.37 1.41
C SER A 152 2.61 13.64 0.46
N LYS A 153 2.54 12.31 0.59
CA LYS A 153 1.57 11.49 -0.12
C LYS A 153 1.01 10.42 0.79
N SER A 154 -0.31 10.38 0.88
CA SER A 154 -1.02 9.35 1.63
C SER A 154 -1.35 8.15 0.74
N PHE A 155 -1.34 6.96 1.34
CA PHE A 155 -1.75 5.72 0.69
C PHE A 155 -2.40 4.78 1.71
N LEU A 156 -3.28 3.92 1.21
CA LEU A 156 -4.01 2.94 2.01
C LEU A 156 -3.42 1.55 1.80
N PHE A 157 -3.38 0.77 2.87
CA PHE A 157 -3.05 -0.65 2.84
C PHE A 157 -3.89 -1.41 3.87
N THR A 158 -4.01 -2.72 3.73
CA THR A 158 -4.83 -3.54 4.61
C THR A 158 -3.97 -4.31 5.60
N ILE A 159 -4.32 -4.23 6.88
CA ILE A 159 -3.76 -5.05 7.94
C ILE A 159 -4.79 -6.13 8.30
N SER A 160 -4.37 -7.38 8.23
CA SER A 160 -5.21 -8.53 8.54
C SER A 160 -5.20 -8.84 10.04
N ASN A 161 -6.31 -9.34 10.57
CA ASN A 161 -6.35 -9.85 11.94
C ASN A 161 -5.62 -11.19 12.05
N GLU A 162 -5.01 -11.49 13.20
CA GLU A 162 -4.36 -12.79 13.49
C GLU A 162 -5.35 -13.97 13.34
N THR A 163 -6.64 -13.72 13.60
CA THR A 163 -7.71 -14.72 13.54
C THR A 163 -8.35 -14.92 12.17
N ALA A 164 -7.85 -14.27 11.11
CA ALA A 164 -8.15 -14.73 9.76
C ALA A 164 -7.26 -15.95 9.44
N GLN A 165 -7.66 -17.09 10.03
CA GLN A 165 -7.28 -18.42 9.60
C GLN A 165 -7.37 -18.46 8.08
N THR A 166 -6.21 -18.47 7.43
CA THR A 166 -5.95 -18.99 6.08
C THR A 166 -7.17 -19.04 5.17
N SER A 167 -7.82 -17.91 4.87
CA SER A 167 -8.43 -17.75 3.56
C SER A 167 -7.29 -17.45 2.60
N SER A 168 -6.35 -18.39 2.47
CA SER A 168 -5.59 -18.47 1.24
C SER A 168 -6.64 -18.45 0.14
N MET A 169 -6.43 -17.66 -0.90
CA MET A 169 -6.87 -18.12 -2.20
C MET A 169 -6.37 -19.57 -2.29
N THR A 170 -7.25 -20.53 -2.05
CA THR A 170 -6.93 -21.94 -2.08
C THR A 170 -6.67 -22.21 -3.54
N ILE A 171 -5.40 -22.07 -3.93
CA ILE A 171 -4.98 -22.42 -5.28
C ILE A 171 -5.49 -23.85 -5.51
N SER A 172 -6.17 -24.05 -6.64
CA SER A 172 -6.88 -25.29 -6.89
C SER A 172 -5.95 -26.50 -6.72
N PRO A 173 -6.49 -27.69 -6.42
CA PRO A 173 -5.68 -28.89 -6.16
C PRO A 173 -4.63 -29.16 -7.24
N LEU A 174 -5.03 -28.95 -8.51
CA LEU A 174 -4.15 -29.07 -9.66
C LEU A 174 -3.03 -28.00 -9.68
N LYS A 175 -3.31 -26.77 -9.26
CA LYS A 175 -2.28 -25.71 -9.15
C LYS A 175 -1.28 -26.02 -8.04
N GLN A 176 -1.73 -26.57 -6.90
CA GLN A 176 -0.82 -27.03 -5.83
C GLN A 176 0.11 -28.13 -6.36
N PHE A 177 -0.46 -29.15 -7.01
CA PHE A 177 0.30 -30.25 -7.58
C PHE A 177 1.33 -29.78 -8.63
N LYS A 178 0.92 -28.90 -9.55
CA LYS A 178 1.82 -28.32 -10.56
C LYS A 178 2.90 -27.40 -9.97
N SER A 179 2.73 -26.94 -8.73
CA SER A 179 3.73 -26.15 -8.00
C SER A 179 4.75 -27.02 -7.26
N GLY A 180 4.69 -28.35 -7.41
CA GLY A 180 5.67 -29.29 -6.87
C GLY A 180 5.23 -29.98 -5.57
N PHE A 181 4.01 -29.78 -5.09
CA PHE A 181 3.47 -30.58 -3.98
C PHE A 181 3.22 -32.01 -4.45
N ALA A 182 3.54 -32.99 -3.60
CA ALA A 182 3.13 -34.36 -3.86
C ALA A 182 1.59 -34.45 -3.86
N ALA A 183 1.02 -35.33 -4.68
CA ALA A 183 -0.43 -35.42 -4.84
C ALA A 183 -1.18 -35.61 -3.51
N LYS A 184 -0.57 -36.34 -2.57
CA LYS A 184 -1.07 -36.57 -1.20
C LYS A 184 -1.01 -35.36 -0.26
N ASP A 185 -0.13 -34.40 -0.54
CA ASP A 185 0.11 -33.25 0.34
C ASP A 185 -0.74 -32.04 -0.10
N VAL A 186 -1.48 -32.17 -1.20
CA VAL A 186 -2.43 -31.17 -1.69
C VAL A 186 -3.55 -30.97 -0.68
N LYS A 187 -3.80 -29.70 -0.34
CA LYS A 187 -4.81 -29.30 0.64
C LYS A 187 -6.13 -28.95 -0.04
N CYS A 188 -7.21 -29.54 0.45
CA CYS A 188 -8.56 -29.22 0.06
C CYS A 188 -9.15 -28.10 0.91
N GLU A 189 -10.08 -27.35 0.34
CA GLU A 189 -10.95 -26.45 1.10
C GLU A 189 -11.81 -27.24 2.09
N HIS A 190 -12.34 -26.54 3.09
CA HIS A 190 -13.27 -27.09 4.06
C HIS A 190 -14.41 -27.84 3.32
N ASP A 191 -14.77 -29.03 3.82
CA ASP A 191 -15.81 -29.92 3.30
C ASP A 191 -15.52 -30.64 1.97
N LEU A 192 -14.31 -30.55 1.42
CA LEU A 192 -13.88 -31.34 0.27
C LEU A 192 -12.86 -32.41 0.68
N GLN A 193 -13.01 -33.60 0.11
CA GLN A 193 -12.11 -34.74 0.28
C GLN A 193 -11.12 -34.81 -0.88
N LEU A 194 -9.86 -35.04 -0.55
CA LEU A 194 -8.82 -35.29 -1.54
C LEU A 194 -9.02 -36.68 -2.15
N VAL A 195 -8.99 -36.75 -3.48
CA VAL A 195 -8.96 -37.98 -4.25
C VAL A 195 -7.91 -37.88 -5.35
N ILE A 196 -7.38 -39.02 -5.79
CA ILE A 196 -6.40 -39.07 -6.88
C ILE A 196 -7.06 -39.68 -8.11
N LYS A 197 -6.97 -39.02 -9.26
CA LYS A 197 -7.51 -39.55 -10.51
C LYS A 197 -6.76 -40.81 -10.93
N ALA A 198 -7.50 -41.83 -11.33
CA ALA A 198 -6.92 -43.09 -11.79
C ALA A 198 -6.21 -42.96 -13.15
N GLU A 199 -6.65 -42.01 -13.99
CA GLU A 199 -6.14 -41.81 -15.35
C GLU A 199 -4.72 -41.24 -15.38
N ASP A 200 -4.47 -40.17 -14.63
CA ASP A 200 -3.24 -39.37 -14.72
C ASP A 200 -2.52 -39.16 -13.37
N GLY A 201 -3.06 -39.71 -12.28
CA GLY A 201 -2.51 -39.56 -10.94
C GLY A 201 -2.62 -38.14 -10.36
N SER A 202 -3.39 -37.24 -11.00
CA SER A 202 -3.54 -35.88 -10.52
C SER A 202 -4.51 -35.79 -9.32
N PRO A 203 -4.25 -34.90 -8.34
CA PRO A 203 -5.14 -34.72 -7.20
C PRO A 203 -6.35 -33.84 -7.53
N ALA A 204 -7.50 -34.18 -6.95
CA ALA A 204 -8.74 -33.41 -7.02
C ALA A 204 -9.40 -33.34 -5.64
N CYS A 205 -10.08 -32.24 -5.35
CA CYS A 205 -10.86 -32.07 -4.13
C CYS A 205 -12.35 -32.12 -4.50
N ILE A 206 -13.06 -33.09 -3.95
CA ILE A 206 -14.44 -33.43 -4.33
C ILE A 206 -15.28 -33.61 -3.06
N LYS A 207 -16.59 -33.36 -3.13
CA LYS A 207 -17.48 -33.61 -2.00
C LYS A 207 -17.47 -35.10 -1.62
N PRO A 208 -17.50 -35.47 -0.32
CA PRO A 208 -17.41 -36.87 0.11
C PRO A 208 -18.41 -37.84 -0.56
N ASN A 209 -19.64 -37.37 -0.79
CA ASN A 209 -20.67 -38.18 -1.46
C ASN A 209 -20.30 -38.50 -2.93
N ASP A 210 -19.75 -37.51 -3.64
CA ASP A 210 -19.32 -37.68 -5.03
C ASP A 210 -18.01 -38.48 -5.11
N ALA A 211 -17.10 -38.29 -4.16
CA ALA A 211 -15.86 -39.06 -4.05
C ALA A 211 -16.14 -40.57 -3.98
N THR A 212 -17.12 -40.96 -3.16
CA THR A 212 -17.55 -42.37 -3.04
C THR A 212 -18.04 -42.92 -4.39
N MET A 213 -18.89 -42.18 -5.10
CA MET A 213 -19.39 -42.59 -6.42
C MET A 213 -18.26 -42.69 -7.46
N LEU A 214 -17.31 -41.74 -7.46
CA LEU A 214 -16.22 -41.71 -8.43
C LEU A 214 -15.18 -42.80 -8.18
N VAL A 215 -14.96 -43.17 -6.91
CA VAL A 215 -14.14 -44.34 -6.55
C VAL A 215 -14.81 -45.64 -7.01
N GLN A 216 -16.11 -45.81 -6.76
CA GLN A 216 -16.86 -46.99 -7.21
C GLN A 216 -16.88 -47.13 -8.75
N ARG A 217 -16.84 -46.01 -9.47
CA ARG A 217 -16.79 -45.97 -10.94
C ARG A 217 -15.37 -46.11 -11.50
N GLY A 218 -14.34 -46.26 -10.65
CA GLY A 218 -12.95 -46.40 -11.06
C GLY A 218 -12.31 -45.13 -11.62
N TRP A 219 -12.95 -43.96 -11.44
CA TRP A 219 -12.39 -42.68 -11.90
C TRP A 219 -11.33 -42.13 -10.93
N ALA A 220 -11.47 -42.43 -9.64
CA ALA A 220 -10.53 -42.01 -8.61
C ALA A 220 -10.15 -43.15 -7.66
N THR A 221 -9.00 -43.01 -7.01
CA THR A 221 -8.60 -43.83 -5.87
C THR A 221 -8.81 -43.05 -4.57
N PRO A 222 -9.31 -43.71 -3.50
CA PRO A 222 -9.44 -43.08 -2.21
C PRO A 222 -8.05 -42.83 -1.61
N PHE A 223 -7.95 -41.76 -0.85
CA PHE A 223 -6.76 -41.41 -0.07
C PHE A 223 -7.07 -41.44 1.42
#